data_AF-A0A086PP49-F1
#
_entry.id   AF-A0A086PP49-F1
#
_cell.length_a   1.000
_cell.length_b   1.000
_cell.length_c   1.000
_cell.angle_alpha   90.00
_cell.angle_beta   90.00
_cell.angle_gamma   90.00
#
_symmetry.space_group_name_H-M   'P 1'
#
loop_
_entity.id
_entity.type
_entity.pdbx_description
1 polymer ?
#
loop_
_entity_poly.entity_id
_entity_poly.type
_entity_poly.pdbx_seq_one_letter_code
_entity_poly.pdbx_strand_id
1 'polypeptide(L)'
;MELEITNESKIASFQCDTGIDNLTPESATEIFDEYCHKSLKLSEELPSAKLETENGRRTFSVEHLPVNAATYCYKCSSPGVYDKKELPSQNSNACTVKIKVSAANVGSAAATSATTGVVSALVLGSGISLFFSLSIL
;
A
#
# COMPACT_ATOMS: atom_id res chain seq x y z
N MET A 1 -10.96 -8.66 -12.34
CA MET A 1 -11.27 -7.23 -12.11
C MET A 1 -10.25 -6.61 -11.16
N GLU A 2 -10.02 -5.30 -11.27
CA GLU A 2 -9.12 -4.56 -10.38
C GLU A 2 -9.86 -3.34 -9.79
N LEU A 3 -9.61 -3.08 -8.50
CA LEU A 3 -10.19 -1.99 -7.72
C LEU A 3 -9.07 -1.21 -7.03
N GLU A 4 -9.26 0.09 -6.87
CA GLU A 4 -8.29 0.96 -6.23
C GLU A 4 -8.87 1.65 -5.01
N ILE A 5 -8.15 1.54 -3.90
CA ILE A 5 -8.41 2.26 -2.66
C ILE A 5 -7.32 3.34 -2.52
N THR A 6 -7.74 4.59 -2.63
CA THR A 6 -6.86 5.75 -2.53
C THR A 6 -7.24 6.59 -1.31
N ASN A 7 -6.49 7.66 -1.05
CA ASN A 7 -6.79 8.57 0.05
C ASN A 7 -8.12 9.32 -0.17
N GLU A 8 -8.45 9.57 -1.45
CA GLU A 8 -9.68 10.25 -1.89
C GLU A 8 -10.89 9.31 -1.81
N SER A 9 -10.77 8.08 -2.32
CA SER A 9 -11.90 7.15 -2.40
C SER A 9 -12.17 6.44 -1.08
N LYS A 10 -11.13 5.88 -0.44
CA LYS A 10 -11.18 5.00 0.75
C LYS A 10 -12.10 3.78 0.68
N ILE A 11 -12.94 3.66 -0.35
CA ILE A 11 -13.94 2.62 -0.53
C ILE A 11 -13.98 2.17 -2.00
N ALA A 12 -14.25 0.89 -2.21
CA ALA A 12 -14.58 0.33 -3.51
C ALA A 12 -15.67 -0.73 -3.35
N SER A 13 -16.61 -0.76 -4.29
CA SER A 13 -17.64 -1.80 -4.33
C SER A 13 -17.47 -2.68 -5.55
N PHE A 14 -17.83 -3.96 -5.39
CA PHE A 14 -17.84 -4.92 -6.48
C PHE A 14 -18.93 -5.96 -6.26
N GLN A 15 -19.24 -6.71 -7.31
CA GLN A 15 -20.17 -7.82 -7.27
C GLN A 15 -19.59 -8.93 -8.12
N CYS A 16 -19.72 -10.18 -7.66
CA CYS A 16 -19.40 -11.33 -8.47
C CYS A 16 -20.47 -11.52 -9.56
N ASP A 17 -20.05 -11.89 -10.77
CA ASP A 17 -20.98 -12.05 -11.89
C ASP A 17 -21.96 -13.22 -11.68
N THR A 18 -23.08 -13.18 -12.42
CA THR A 18 -24.09 -14.24 -12.39
C THR A 18 -23.49 -15.58 -12.85
N GLY A 19 -23.67 -16.62 -12.04
CA GLY A 19 -23.12 -17.96 -12.30
C GLY A 19 -21.72 -18.19 -11.71
N ILE A 20 -21.08 -17.15 -11.16
CA ILE A 20 -19.85 -17.21 -10.35
C ILE A 20 -19.96 -16.40 -9.05
N ASP A 21 -21.13 -16.45 -8.41
CA ASP A 21 -21.53 -15.59 -7.30
C ASP A 21 -20.91 -15.95 -5.94
N ASN A 22 -20.17 -17.07 -5.85
CA ASN A 22 -19.51 -17.46 -4.62
C ASN A 22 -18.21 -16.67 -4.41
N LEU A 23 -18.11 -15.91 -3.32
CA LEU A 23 -16.91 -15.17 -2.95
C LEU A 23 -16.02 -16.02 -2.02
N THR A 24 -14.75 -16.15 -2.38
CA THR A 24 -13.70 -16.76 -1.56
C THR A 24 -12.59 -15.71 -1.26
N PRO A 25 -12.15 -15.53 0.00
CA PRO A 25 -12.67 -16.19 1.20
C PRO A 25 -14.12 -15.77 1.48
N GLU A 26 -14.92 -16.71 2.00
CA GLU A 26 -16.32 -16.43 2.37
C GLU A 26 -16.39 -15.53 3.62
N SER A 27 -15.43 -15.71 4.53
CA SER A 27 -15.32 -14.91 5.74
C SER A 27 -14.95 -13.47 5.43
N ALA A 28 -15.74 -12.52 5.95
CA ALA A 28 -15.47 -11.09 5.86
C ALA A 28 -14.21 -10.64 6.64
N THR A 29 -13.64 -11.51 7.48
CA THR A 29 -12.42 -11.23 8.26
C THR A 29 -11.15 -11.72 7.57
N GLU A 30 -11.29 -12.31 6.38
CA GLU A 30 -10.18 -12.88 5.62
C GLU A 30 -10.04 -12.23 4.25
N ILE A 31 -8.82 -12.31 3.73
CA ILE A 31 -8.45 -11.82 2.41
C ILE A 31 -7.28 -12.63 1.88
N PHE A 32 -7.14 -12.79 0.56
CA PHE A 32 -5.94 -13.42 0.01
C PHE A 32 -4.81 -12.41 -0.22
N ASP A 33 -3.58 -12.93 -0.24
CA ASP A 33 -2.38 -12.21 -0.72
C ASP A 33 -2.50 -11.75 -2.19
N GLU A 34 -1.53 -10.96 -2.66
CA GLU A 34 -1.50 -10.41 -4.04
C GLU A 34 -1.68 -11.47 -5.14
N TYR A 35 -1.22 -12.68 -4.88
CA TYR A 35 -1.24 -13.81 -5.81
C TYR A 35 -2.48 -14.69 -5.67
N CYS A 36 -3.37 -14.40 -4.73
CA CYS A 36 -4.61 -15.15 -4.49
C CYS A 36 -4.41 -16.60 -4.08
N HIS A 37 -3.35 -16.89 -3.32
CA HIS A 37 -2.99 -18.24 -2.92
C HIS A 37 -3.11 -18.45 -1.42
N LYS A 38 -2.73 -17.45 -0.61
CA LYS A 38 -2.66 -17.59 0.84
C LYS A 38 -3.74 -16.74 1.51
N SER A 39 -4.62 -17.38 2.29
CA SER A 39 -5.59 -16.65 3.11
C SER A 39 -4.86 -15.99 4.28
N LEU A 40 -5.15 -14.72 4.51
CA LEU A 40 -4.60 -13.83 5.52
C LEU A 40 -5.76 -13.23 6.33
N LYS A 41 -5.49 -12.86 7.57
CA LYS A 41 -6.47 -12.13 8.38
C LYS A 41 -6.49 -10.67 7.97
N LEU A 42 -7.66 -10.18 7.59
CA LEU A 42 -7.85 -8.80 7.13
C LEU A 42 -7.39 -7.79 8.19
N SER A 43 -7.69 -8.03 9.46
CA SER A 43 -7.32 -7.12 10.56
C SER A 43 -5.82 -7.06 10.86
N GLU A 44 -5.05 -8.06 10.45
CA GLU A 44 -3.59 -8.07 10.64
C GLU A 44 -2.90 -7.32 9.49
N GLU A 45 -3.39 -7.50 8.27
CA GLU A 45 -2.84 -6.86 7.06
C GLU A 45 -3.31 -5.41 6.87
N LEU A 46 -4.58 -5.14 7.16
CA LEU A 46 -5.23 -3.84 7.06
C LEU A 46 -6.16 -3.63 8.27
N PRO A 47 -5.62 -3.15 9.41
CA PRO A 47 -6.37 -3.08 10.68
C PRO A 47 -7.65 -2.24 10.63
N SER A 48 -7.72 -1.28 9.70
CA SER A 48 -8.86 -0.38 9.53
C SER A 48 -9.82 -0.82 8.42
N ALA A 49 -9.54 -1.95 7.75
CA ALA A 49 -10.31 -2.41 6.62
C ALA A 49 -11.55 -3.21 7.04
N LYS A 50 -12.60 -3.11 6.22
CA LYS A 50 -13.85 -3.85 6.39
C LYS A 50 -14.39 -4.28 5.03
N LEU A 51 -14.93 -5.50 5.00
CA LEU A 51 -15.71 -5.99 3.87
C LEU A 51 -17.17 -6.17 4.31
N GLU A 52 -18.06 -5.38 3.73
CA GLU A 52 -19.50 -5.46 3.99
C GLU A 52 -20.21 -6.10 2.79
N THR A 53 -21.30 -6.81 3.06
CA THR A 53 -22.11 -7.49 2.03
C THR A 53 -23.55 -7.05 2.15
N GLU A 54 -24.10 -6.50 1.08
CA GLU A 54 -25.48 -6.05 0.99
C GLU A 54 -26.06 -6.46 -0.36
N ASN A 55 -27.12 -7.27 -0.36
CA ASN A 55 -27.81 -7.73 -1.58
C ASN A 55 -26.86 -8.31 -2.65
N GLY A 56 -25.84 -9.06 -2.23
CA GLY A 56 -24.83 -9.66 -3.12
C GLY A 56 -23.73 -8.70 -3.59
N ARG A 57 -23.89 -7.39 -3.39
CA ARG A 57 -22.83 -6.39 -3.59
C ARG A 57 -21.91 -6.37 -2.39
N ARG A 58 -20.61 -6.34 -2.66
CA ARG A 58 -19.53 -6.28 -1.66
C ARG A 58 -18.96 -4.87 -1.65
N THR A 59 -18.71 -4.36 -0.46
CA THR A 59 -18.13 -3.03 -0.26
C THR A 59 -16.90 -3.16 0.61
N PHE A 60 -15.74 -2.91 0.03
CA PHE A 60 -14.46 -2.91 0.72
C PHE A 60 -14.09 -1.48 1.07
N SER A 61 -13.81 -1.22 2.35
CA SER A 61 -13.44 0.10 2.84
C SER A 61 -12.18 0.02 3.68
N VAL A 62 -11.39 1.10 3.68
CA VAL A 62 -10.17 1.27 4.49
C VAL A 62 -10.19 2.67 5.09
N GLU A 63 -10.42 2.78 6.39
CA GLU A 63 -10.52 4.08 7.06
C GLU A 63 -9.16 4.80 7.11
N HIS A 64 -8.11 4.04 7.43
CA HIS A 64 -6.72 4.46 7.55
C HIS A 64 -5.85 3.65 6.59
N LEU A 65 -5.31 4.32 5.57
CA LEU A 65 -4.43 3.68 4.59
C LEU A 65 -3.15 3.15 5.24
N PRO A 66 -2.60 2.04 4.73
CA PRO A 66 -1.34 1.49 5.19
C PRO A 66 -0.17 2.43 4.87
N VAL A 67 0.95 2.26 5.58
CA VAL A 67 2.19 3.03 5.33
C VAL A 67 2.75 2.72 3.95
N ASN A 68 2.71 1.44 3.55
CA ASN A 68 3.18 0.98 2.25
C ASN A 68 1.98 0.57 1.40
N ALA A 69 2.05 0.81 0.10
CA ALA A 69 1.04 0.31 -0.82
C ALA A 69 1.04 -1.23 -0.80
N ALA A 70 -0.15 -1.81 -0.90
CA ALA A 70 -0.34 -3.26 -0.84
C ALA A 70 -1.44 -3.69 -1.81
N THR A 71 -1.34 -4.93 -2.30
CA THR A 71 -2.36 -5.52 -3.17
C THR A 71 -2.84 -6.82 -2.55
N TYR A 72 -4.15 -6.99 -2.54
CA TYR A 72 -4.82 -8.17 -2.02
C TYR A 72 -5.87 -8.65 -3.02
N CYS A 73 -6.48 -9.80 -2.76
CA CYS A 73 -7.56 -10.24 -3.61
C CYS A 73 -8.64 -11.11 -2.98
N TYR A 74 -9.73 -11.18 -3.72
CA TYR A 74 -10.80 -12.15 -3.57
C TYR A 74 -10.97 -12.94 -4.87
N LYS A 75 -11.63 -14.09 -4.78
CA LYS A 75 -12.04 -14.91 -5.92
C LYS A 75 -13.55 -15.01 -5.94
N CYS A 76 -14.13 -14.85 -7.12
CA CYS A 76 -15.50 -15.20 -7.44
C CYS A 76 -15.47 -16.53 -8.18
N SER A 77 -16.26 -17.52 -7.78
CA SER A 77 -16.32 -18.83 -8.43
C SER A 77 -17.74 -19.35 -8.55
N SER A 78 -17.94 -20.27 -9.50
CA SER A 78 -19.21 -20.97 -9.63
C SER A 78 -19.47 -21.86 -8.40
N PRO A 79 -20.72 -21.93 -7.90
CA PRO A 79 -21.07 -22.80 -6.78
C PRO A 79 -20.64 -24.25 -7.05
N GLY A 80 -19.98 -24.87 -6.05
CA GLY A 80 -19.46 -26.25 -6.16
C GLY A 80 -18.03 -26.38 -6.67
N VAL A 81 -17.38 -25.27 -7.05
CA VAL A 81 -15.93 -25.23 -7.37
C VAL A 81 -15.18 -24.66 -6.17
N TYR A 82 -15.05 -25.48 -5.13
CA TYR A 82 -14.18 -25.21 -3.97
C TYR A 82 -12.86 -25.93 -4.21
N ASP A 83 -11.83 -25.18 -4.62
CA ASP A 83 -10.42 -25.56 -4.67
C ASP A 83 -10.11 -27.03 -5.07
N LYS A 84 -10.29 -27.36 -6.35
CA LYS A 84 -9.31 -28.27 -6.96
C LYS A 84 -8.10 -27.41 -7.31
N LYS A 85 -6.91 -27.78 -6.80
CA LYS A 85 -5.62 -27.21 -7.20
C LYS A 85 -5.54 -27.14 -8.72
N GLU A 86 -5.90 -26.01 -9.30
CA GLU A 86 -5.81 -25.80 -10.73
C GLU A 86 -4.94 -24.57 -10.93
N LEU A 87 -3.82 -24.81 -11.61
CA LEU A 87 -2.97 -23.81 -12.26
C LEU A 87 -3.83 -22.78 -13.01
N PRO A 88 -3.30 -21.59 -13.35
CA PRO A 88 -4.05 -20.52 -13.99
C PRO A 88 -4.41 -20.92 -15.43
N SER A 89 -5.39 -21.80 -15.57
CA SER A 89 -6.07 -22.10 -16.81
C SER A 89 -7.22 -21.12 -16.91
N GLN A 90 -7.33 -20.53 -18.09
CA GLN A 90 -8.37 -19.62 -18.55
C GLN A 90 -9.74 -20.30 -18.58
N ASN A 91 -10.21 -20.76 -17.43
CA ASN A 91 -11.53 -21.34 -17.27
C ASN A 91 -12.47 -20.19 -16.93
N SER A 92 -13.44 -19.94 -17.78
CA SER A 92 -14.46 -18.88 -17.67
C SER A 92 -15.39 -18.98 -16.43
N ASN A 93 -15.04 -19.81 -15.43
CA ASN A 93 -15.86 -20.14 -14.26
C ASN A 93 -15.31 -19.53 -12.95
N ALA A 94 -14.29 -18.68 -13.03
CA ALA A 94 -13.78 -17.94 -11.88
C ALA A 94 -13.27 -16.55 -12.29
N CYS A 95 -13.48 -15.56 -11.43
CA CYS A 95 -12.97 -14.20 -11.58
C CYS A 95 -12.13 -13.82 -10.36
N THR A 96 -11.01 -13.15 -10.57
CA THR A 96 -10.21 -12.60 -9.48
C THR A 96 -10.51 -11.12 -9.32
N VAL A 97 -10.77 -10.70 -8.09
CA VAL A 97 -10.94 -9.30 -7.70
C VAL A 97 -9.67 -8.85 -7.00
N LYS A 98 -8.83 -8.04 -7.68
CA LYS A 98 -7.64 -7.45 -7.07
C LYS A 98 -7.99 -6.10 -6.46
N ILE A 99 -7.60 -5.89 -5.21
CA ILE A 99 -7.76 -4.64 -4.49
C ILE A 99 -6.38 -4.05 -4.26
N LYS A 100 -6.08 -2.95 -4.95
CA LYS A 100 -4.85 -2.17 -4.78
C LYS A 100 -5.11 -1.08 -3.75
N VAL A 101 -4.43 -1.14 -2.62
CA VAL A 101 -4.53 -0.16 -1.54
C VAL A 101 -3.29 0.73 -1.59
N SER A 102 -3.51 2.03 -1.79
CA SER A 102 -2.43 3.02 -1.85
C SER A 102 -1.79 3.22 -0.47
N ALA A 103 -0.52 3.60 -0.47
CA ALA A 103 0.13 4.11 0.72
C ALA A 103 -0.57 5.40 1.21
N ALA A 104 -0.55 5.62 2.53
CA ALA A 104 -0.93 6.90 3.10
C ALA A 104 0.01 7.99 2.54
N ASN A 105 -0.57 9.07 2.01
CA ASN A 105 0.21 10.27 1.70
C ASN A 105 0.57 10.94 3.02
N VAL A 106 1.65 10.50 3.65
CA VAL A 106 2.25 11.22 4.76
C VAL A 106 2.93 12.41 4.12
N GLY A 107 2.19 13.52 4.01
CA GLY A 107 2.74 14.79 3.55
C GLY A 107 4.07 14.99 4.26
N SER A 108 5.14 15.12 3.49
CA SER A 108 6.50 15.23 4.00
C SER A 108 6.52 16.31 5.07
N ALA A 109 6.44 15.91 6.33
CA ALA A 109 6.83 16.73 7.44
C ALA A 109 8.35 16.78 7.35
N ALA A 110 8.85 17.54 6.37
CA ALA A 110 10.18 18.10 6.43
C ALA A 110 10.23 18.75 7.81
N ALA A 111 10.95 18.11 8.71
CA ALA A 111 11.31 18.70 9.98
C ALA A 111 12.15 19.92 9.61
N THR A 112 11.50 21.06 9.42
CA THR A 112 12.15 22.36 9.35
C THR A 112 12.67 22.61 10.76
N SER A 113 13.85 22.06 11.05
CA SER A 113 14.61 22.40 12.23
C SER A 113 14.96 23.88 12.09
N ALA A 114 14.11 24.76 12.62
CA ALA A 114 14.45 26.15 12.82
C ALA A 114 15.55 26.21 13.89
N THR A 115 16.81 26.15 13.46
CA THR A 115 17.94 26.55 14.30
C THR A 115 18.03 28.07 14.21
N THR A 116 17.36 28.73 15.15
CA THR A 116 17.59 30.12 15.49
C THR A 116 18.98 30.27 16.10
N GLY A 117 19.75 31.24 15.58
CA GLY A 117 20.99 31.75 16.17
C GLY A 117 22.25 31.05 15.63
N VAL A 118 23.34 31.73 15.31
CA VAL A 118 23.81 33.06 15.69
C VAL A 118 24.68 33.58 14.54
N VAL A 119 24.49 34.85 14.17
CA VAL A 119 25.41 35.55 13.25
C VAL A 119 26.71 35.80 14.01
N SER A 120 27.78 35.09 13.68
CA SER A 120 29.12 35.48 14.10
C SER A 120 29.90 35.96 12.89
N ALA A 121 29.74 37.26 12.62
CA ALA A 121 30.70 38.00 11.85
C ALA A 121 31.99 38.09 12.66
N LEU A 122 33.08 37.50 12.16
CA LEU A 122 34.44 37.80 12.62
C LEU A 122 35.23 38.29 11.41
N VAL A 123 35.37 39.61 11.39
CA VAL A 123 36.10 40.41 10.42
C VAL A 123 37.57 40.52 10.89
N LEU A 124 38.47 40.20 9.95
CA LEU A 124 39.86 40.67 9.75
C LEU A 124 40.91 40.53 10.88
N GLY A 125 42.03 39.89 10.51
CA GLY A 125 43.32 40.02 11.19
C GLY A 125 44.48 39.65 10.24
N SER A 126 45.12 40.67 9.67
CA SER A 126 46.33 40.58 8.85
C SER A 126 47.53 40.05 9.64
N GLY A 127 48.36 39.19 9.04
CA GLY A 127 49.52 38.58 9.71
C GLY A 127 50.60 38.05 8.75
N ILE A 128 51.34 38.98 8.13
CA ILE A 128 52.78 38.99 7.84
C ILE A 128 53.44 37.68 7.32
N SER A 129 53.85 37.74 6.05
CA SER A 129 54.81 36.85 5.38
C SER A 129 56.14 36.69 6.13
N LEU A 130 56.62 35.46 6.31
CA LEU A 130 58.04 35.08 6.23
C LEU A 130 58.16 33.57 5.94
N PHE A 131 58.09 33.17 4.66
CA PHE A 131 58.65 31.89 4.22
C PHE A 131 59.97 32.19 3.52
N PHE A 132 61.05 32.05 4.27
CA PHE A 132 62.39 31.92 3.71
C PHE A 132 62.44 30.65 2.87
N SER A 133 62.78 30.77 1.60
CA SER A 133 63.18 29.65 0.75
C SER A 133 64.43 30.05 -0.03
N LEU A 134 65.52 29.38 0.36
CA LEU A 134 66.58 28.84 -0.49
C LEU A 134 67.42 29.81 -1.34
N SER A 135 68.74 29.89 -1.05
CA SER A 135 69.81 29.70 -2.05
C SER A 135 71.24 29.82 -1.46
N ILE A 136 72.07 28.82 -1.78
CA ILE A 136 73.55 28.83 -2.00
C ILE A 136 74.40 28.90 -0.69
N LEU A 137 75.35 28.01 -0.41
CA LEU A 137 76.39 27.34 -1.21
C LEU A 137 76.70 25.94 -0.67
#